data_AF-A0A924YWY8-F1
#
_entry.id   AF-A0A924YWY8-F1
#
_cell.length_a   1.000
_cell.length_b   1.000
_cell.length_c   1.000
_cell.angle_alpha   90.00
_cell.angle_beta   90.00
_cell.angle_gamma   90.00
#
_symmetry.space_group_name_H-M   'P 1'
#
loop_
_entity.id
_entity.type
_entity.pdbx_description
1 polymer ?
#
loop_
_entity_poly.entity_id
_entity_poly.type
_entity_poly.pdbx_seq_one_letter_code
_entity_poly.pdbx_strand_id
1 'polypeptide(L)'
;MLLTKAPAEQCGLDPARWNAALAMVRDWAERDVVPAVGLLVARNGHTPGPQLFGRQRVAANSAKVRQDAIFLLASITKPIVAMGVMLLIERGQLTLNDRVTEFLPEFGKGGKYGTTIRHLLTHT
;
A
#
# COMPACT_ATOMS: atom_id res chain seq x y z
N MET A 1 -10.11 -13.52 -5.96
CA MET A 1 -9.98 -14.58 -4.92
C MET A 1 -10.26 -13.94 -3.57
N LEU A 2 -11.30 -14.39 -2.87
CA LEU A 2 -11.63 -13.89 -1.52
C LEU A 2 -10.71 -14.59 -0.49
N LEU A 3 -10.24 -13.86 0.51
CA LEU A 3 -9.40 -14.42 1.58
C LEU A 3 -10.28 -15.14 2.60
N THR A 4 -9.89 -16.35 2.99
CA THR A 4 -10.54 -17.11 4.05
C THR A 4 -10.00 -16.68 5.41
N LYS A 5 -10.87 -16.31 6.36
CA LYS A 5 -10.43 -16.02 7.72
C LYS A 5 -10.05 -17.31 8.45
N ALA A 6 -8.88 -17.35 9.07
CA ALA A 6 -8.41 -18.49 9.84
C ALA A 6 -7.41 -18.04 10.94
N PRO A 7 -7.19 -18.84 11.99
CA PRO A 7 -6.11 -18.60 12.96
C PRO A 7 -4.73 -18.45 12.31
N ALA A 8 -3.80 -17.79 13.01
CA ALA A 8 -2.46 -17.49 12.49
C ALA A 8 -1.71 -18.76 12.06
N GLU A 9 -1.80 -19.83 12.85
CA GLU A 9 -1.25 -21.16 12.59
C GLU A 9 -1.70 -21.70 11.23
N GLN A 10 -3.00 -21.60 10.95
CA GLN A 10 -3.62 -22.10 9.72
C GLN A 10 -3.32 -21.21 8.51
N CYS A 11 -3.00 -19.94 8.74
CA CYS A 11 -2.41 -19.06 7.73
C CYS A 11 -0.93 -19.38 7.46
N GLY A 12 -0.35 -20.34 8.18
CA GLY A 12 1.06 -20.70 8.11
C GLY A 12 1.96 -19.59 8.67
N LEU A 13 1.49 -18.87 9.69
CA LEU A 13 2.27 -17.95 10.50
C LEU A 13 2.66 -18.64 11.81
N ASP A 14 3.86 -18.34 12.29
CA ASP A 14 4.27 -18.75 13.63
C ASP A 14 3.46 -17.95 14.68
N PRO A 15 2.74 -18.61 15.61
CA PRO A 15 1.85 -17.92 16.54
C PRO A 15 2.57 -17.01 17.52
N ALA A 16 3.75 -17.42 18.00
CA ALA A 16 4.52 -16.63 18.94
C ALA A 16 5.02 -15.35 18.27
N ARG A 17 5.53 -15.43 17.04
CA ARG A 17 5.96 -14.26 16.26
C ARG A 17 4.79 -13.37 15.86
N TRP A 18 3.65 -13.95 15.52
CA TRP A 18 2.43 -13.19 15.23
C TRP A 18 1.98 -12.38 16.45
N ASN A 19 1.88 -13.02 17.61
CA ASN A 19 1.52 -12.35 18.86
C ASN A 19 2.54 -11.28 19.27
N ALA A 20 3.83 -11.53 19.08
CA ALA A 20 4.87 -10.53 19.32
C ALA A 20 4.72 -9.30 18.41
N ALA A 21 4.43 -9.50 17.12
CA ALA A 21 4.17 -8.40 16.18
C ALA A 21 2.92 -7.59 16.60
N LEU A 22 1.85 -8.27 17.02
CA LEU A 22 0.63 -7.61 17.52
C LEU A 22 0.88 -6.81 18.80
N ALA A 23 1.68 -7.33 19.72
CA ALA A 23 2.06 -6.62 20.93
C ALA A 23 2.84 -5.35 20.59
N MET A 24 3.80 -5.43 19.66
CA MET A 24 4.61 -4.29 19.24
C MET A 24 3.77 -3.17 18.59
N VAL A 25 2.91 -3.50 17.62
CA VAL A 25 2.10 -2.46 16.95
C VAL A 25 1.00 -1.88 17.86
N ARG A 26 0.52 -2.67 18.82
CA ARG A 26 -0.39 -2.20 19.87
C ARG A 26 0.32 -1.20 20.78
N ASP A 27 1.52 -1.52 21.25
CA ASP A 27 2.33 -0.65 22.11
C ASP A 27 2.56 0.73 21.46
N TRP A 28 2.86 0.76 20.16
CA TRP A 28 3.02 2.01 19.42
C TRP A 28 1.76 2.89 19.43
N ALA A 29 0.58 2.28 19.34
CA ALA A 29 -0.68 3.00 19.40
C ALA A 29 -1.05 3.42 20.85
N GLU A 30 -0.75 2.58 21.84
CA GLU A 30 -1.04 2.86 23.26
C GLU A 30 -0.13 3.96 23.83
N ARG A 31 1.12 4.04 23.35
CA ARG A 31 2.09 5.08 23.73
C ARG A 31 2.03 6.33 22.85
N ASP A 32 1.01 6.44 22.00
CA ASP A 32 0.82 7.54 21.04
C ASP A 32 2.06 7.82 20.15
N VAL A 33 2.89 6.81 19.88
CA VAL A 33 3.96 6.90 18.86
C VAL A 33 3.34 7.12 17.49
N VAL A 34 2.21 6.47 17.24
CA VAL A 34 1.32 6.72 16.10
C VAL A 34 -0.13 6.73 16.57
N PRO A 35 -1.02 7.54 15.97
CA PRO A 35 -2.43 7.61 16.41
C PRO A 35 -3.22 6.31 16.18
N ALA A 36 -2.83 5.54 15.16
CA ALA A 36 -3.53 4.36 14.70
C ALA A 36 -2.60 3.42 13.94
N VAL A 37 -2.83 2.11 14.05
CA VAL A 37 -2.20 1.08 13.22
C VAL A 37 -3.24 0.10 12.72
N GLY A 38 -3.14 -0.27 11.45
CA GLY A 38 -3.82 -1.42 10.87
C GLY A 38 -2.81 -2.42 10.31
N LEU A 39 -2.91 -3.67 10.73
CA LEU A 39 -2.08 -4.78 10.24
C LEU A 39 -2.98 -5.85 9.60
N LEU A 40 -2.65 -6.23 8.37
CA LEU A 40 -3.29 -7.34 7.69
C LEU A 40 -2.21 -8.18 7.00
N VAL A 41 -2.23 -9.48 7.26
CA VAL A 41 -1.36 -10.46 6.62
C VAL A 41 -2.23 -11.49 5.95
N ALA A 42 -1.91 -11.80 4.69
CA ALA A 42 -2.56 -12.84 3.91
C ALA A 42 -1.48 -13.78 3.35
N ARG A 43 -1.69 -15.09 3.51
CA ARG A 43 -0.79 -16.13 3.02
C ARG A 43 -1.59 -17.34 2.59
N ASN A 44 -1.27 -17.89 1.41
CA ASN A 44 -1.95 -19.06 0.85
C ASN A 44 -3.49 -18.95 0.84
N GLY A 45 -4.01 -17.76 0.53
CA GLY A 45 -5.46 -17.49 0.51
C GLY A 45 -6.13 -17.33 1.89
N HIS A 46 -5.37 -17.42 2.98
CA HIS A 46 -5.88 -17.30 4.35
C HIS A 46 -5.40 -16.03 5.02
N THR A 47 -6.14 -15.54 6.02
CA THR A 47 -5.77 -14.38 6.83
C THR A 47 -6.31 -14.49 8.27
N PRO A 48 -5.56 -14.02 9.28
CA PRO A 48 -6.11 -13.78 10.63
C PRO A 48 -7.14 -12.64 10.67
N GLY A 49 -7.33 -11.92 9.56
CA GLY A 49 -8.14 -10.72 9.47
C GLY A 49 -7.37 -9.46 9.89
N PRO A 50 -7.95 -8.27 9.65
CA PRO A 50 -7.35 -7.01 10.02
C PRO A 50 -7.26 -6.86 11.54
N GLN A 51 -6.10 -6.42 12.02
CA GLN A 51 -5.83 -6.08 13.42
C GLN A 51 -5.68 -4.56 13.51
N LEU A 52 -6.50 -3.92 14.33
CA LEU A 52 -6.65 -2.46 14.35
C LEU A 52 -6.43 -1.95 15.78
N PHE A 53 -5.55 -0.98 15.94
CA PHE A 53 -5.20 -0.37 17.22
C PHE A 53 -5.22 1.15 17.12
N GLY A 54 -5.43 1.82 18.25
CA GLY A 54 -5.48 3.28 18.33
C GLY A 54 -6.83 3.89 17.96
N ARG A 55 -6.80 5.16 17.53
CA ARG A 55 -7.96 6.04 17.40
C ARG A 55 -8.12 6.58 15.98
N GLN A 56 -9.36 6.85 15.57
CA GLN A 56 -9.70 7.35 14.24
C GLN A 56 -9.11 8.74 13.95
N ARG A 57 -8.91 9.56 15.00
CA ARG A 57 -8.31 10.89 14.95
C ARG A 57 -7.28 11.01 16.09
N VAL A 58 -6.38 11.99 15.95
CA VAL A 58 -5.31 12.26 16.93
C VAL A 58 -5.86 12.61 18.32
N ALA A 59 -6.99 13.32 18.37
CA ALA A 59 -7.62 13.76 19.61
C ALA A 59 -7.81 12.60 20.60
N ALA A 60 -7.49 12.84 21.88
CA ALA A 60 -7.47 11.82 22.93
C ALA A 60 -8.84 11.12 23.13
N ASN A 61 -9.94 11.86 22.93
CA ASN A 61 -11.31 11.35 23.04
C ASN A 61 -11.86 10.75 21.73
N SER A 62 -11.03 10.56 20.71
CA SER A 62 -11.49 10.01 19.44
C SER A 62 -11.84 8.53 19.56
N ALA A 63 -12.89 8.10 18.85
CA ALA A 63 -13.30 6.70 18.78
C ALA A 63 -12.17 5.80 18.25
N LYS A 64 -12.21 4.52 18.63
CA LYS A 64 -11.30 3.50 18.10
C LYS A 64 -11.37 3.43 16.57
N VAL A 65 -10.26 3.04 15.95
CA VAL A 65 -10.19 2.81 14.50
C VAL A 65 -11.25 1.79 14.09
N ARG A 66 -12.09 2.15 13.11
CA ARG A 66 -13.07 1.24 12.52
C ARG A 66 -12.46 0.35 11.46
N GLN A 67 -13.11 -0.78 11.18
CA GLN A 67 -12.66 -1.71 10.14
C GLN A 67 -12.70 -1.12 8.72
N ASP A 68 -13.59 -0.16 8.48
CA ASP A 68 -13.75 0.58 7.22
C ASP A 68 -13.02 1.94 7.24
N ALA A 69 -12.10 2.15 8.19
CA ALA A 69 -11.34 3.39 8.27
C ALA A 69 -10.53 3.64 7.00
N ILE A 70 -10.62 4.86 6.48
CA ILE A 70 -9.83 5.31 5.32
C ILE A 70 -8.54 5.95 5.84
N PHE A 71 -7.42 5.49 5.29
CA PHE A 71 -6.08 6.03 5.55
C PHE A 71 -5.55 6.77 4.33
N LEU A 72 -4.76 7.81 4.55
CA LEU A 72 -4.04 8.48 3.48
C LEU A 72 -2.85 7.60 3.05
N LEU A 73 -2.91 7.02 1.85
CA LEU A 73 -1.90 6.08 1.34
C LEU A 73 -0.60 6.74 0.87
N ALA A 74 -0.62 8.03 0.54
CA ALA A 74 0.52 8.78 0.02
C ALA A 74 1.24 8.00 -1.12
N SER A 75 2.54 7.72 -0.98
CA SER A 75 3.31 7.05 -2.03
C SER A 75 2.87 5.61 -2.34
N ILE A 76 2.07 4.95 -1.50
CA ILE A 76 1.49 3.63 -1.81
C ILE A 76 0.51 3.73 -2.99
N THR A 77 0.09 4.93 -3.41
CA THR A 77 -0.65 5.16 -4.64
C THR A 77 0.15 4.83 -5.91
N LYS A 78 1.49 4.94 -5.89
CA LYS A 78 2.35 4.72 -7.07
C LYS A 78 2.18 3.35 -7.75
N PRO A 79 2.22 2.20 -7.05
CA PRO A 79 1.97 0.90 -7.69
C PRO A 79 0.58 0.79 -8.32
N ILE A 80 -0.45 1.48 -7.80
CA ILE A 80 -1.78 1.52 -8.42
C ILE A 80 -1.72 2.26 -9.77
N VAL A 81 -1.01 3.40 -9.80
CA VAL A 81 -0.78 4.16 -11.05
C VAL A 81 0.06 3.34 -12.03
N ALA A 82 1.12 2.68 -11.56
CA ALA A 82 1.96 1.80 -12.38
C ALA A 82 1.15 0.65 -13.00
N MET A 83 0.25 0.02 -12.23
CA MET A 83 -0.70 -0.97 -12.76
C MET A 83 -1.59 -0.36 -13.85
N GLY A 84 -2.11 0.85 -13.64
CA GLY A 84 -2.85 1.59 -14.67
C GLY A 84 -2.05 1.76 -15.97
N VAL A 85 -0.77 2.12 -15.88
CA VAL A 85 0.13 2.22 -17.03
C VAL A 85 0.33 0.86 -17.71
N MET A 86 0.53 -0.21 -16.95
CA MET A 86 0.68 -1.56 -17.52
C MET A 86 -0.58 -2.03 -18.25
N LEU A 87 -1.79 -1.69 -17.77
CA LEU A 87 -3.04 -1.97 -18.48
C LEU A 87 -3.12 -1.23 -19.84
N LEU A 88 -2.58 -0.01 -19.94
CA LEU A 88 -2.50 0.70 -21.21
C LEU A 88 -1.53 0.01 -22.18
N ILE A 89 -0.42 -0.53 -21.66
CA ILE A 89 0.55 -1.31 -22.44
C ILE A 89 -0.08 -2.60 -22.95
N GLU A 90 -0.80 -3.35 -22.11
CA GLU A 90 -1.52 -4.56 -22.51
C GLU A 90 -2.54 -4.29 -23.63
N ARG A 91 -3.13 -3.08 -23.64
CA ARG A 91 -4.07 -2.63 -24.68
C ARG A 91 -3.39 -2.07 -25.94
N GLY A 92 -2.05 -2.05 -25.97
CA GLY A 92 -1.27 -1.49 -27.09
C GLY A 92 -1.40 0.03 -27.25
N GLN A 93 -1.78 0.76 -26.20
CA GLN A 93 -1.99 2.21 -26.26
C GLN A 93 -0.71 3.02 -26.02
N LEU A 94 0.31 2.39 -25.42
CA LEU A 94 1.66 2.91 -25.26
C LEU A 94 2.64 1.75 -25.00
N THR A 95 3.94 2.01 -25.08
CA THR A 95 5.01 1.08 -24.71
C THR A 95 5.90 1.65 -23.62
N LEU A 96 6.70 0.79 -22.96
CA LEU A 96 7.69 1.24 -21.98
C LEU A 96 8.79 2.14 -22.59
N ASN A 97 8.99 2.07 -23.91
CA ASN A 97 10.05 2.78 -24.61
C ASN A 97 9.59 4.09 -25.24
N ASP A 98 8.29 4.36 -25.26
CA ASP A 98 7.75 5.61 -25.76
C ASP A 98 8.29 6.76 -24.91
N ARG A 99 8.58 7.90 -25.55
CA ARG A 99 9.02 9.10 -24.85
C ARG A 99 7.83 9.76 -24.18
N VAL A 100 8.04 10.30 -22.99
CA VAL A 100 7.00 11.07 -22.28
C VAL A 100 6.49 12.23 -23.13
N THR A 101 7.37 12.83 -23.93
CA THR A 101 7.05 13.94 -24.83
C THR A 101 6.11 13.58 -25.98
N GLU A 102 5.91 12.29 -26.29
CA GLU A 102 4.89 11.86 -27.26
C GLU A 102 3.47 12.08 -26.71
N PHE A 103 3.32 12.09 -25.38
CA PHE A 103 2.04 12.30 -24.68
C PHE A 103 1.94 13.67 -24.00
N LEU A 104 3.08 14.22 -23.56
CA LEU A 104 3.18 15.48 -22.82
C LEU A 104 4.37 16.30 -23.34
N PRO A 105 4.21 17.03 -24.47
CA PRO A 105 5.32 17.71 -25.15
C PRO A 105 6.10 18.69 -24.25
N GLU A 106 5.42 19.39 -23.33
CA GLU A 106 6.03 20.33 -22.40
C GLU A 106 6.99 19.67 -21.40
N PHE A 107 6.93 18.35 -21.22
CA PHE A 107 7.82 17.60 -20.35
C PHE A 107 9.28 17.72 -20.80
N GLY A 108 9.54 17.85 -22.11
CA GLY A 108 10.88 17.85 -22.69
C GLY A 108 11.80 19.00 -22.26
N LYS A 109 11.27 20.01 -21.55
CA LYS A 109 12.05 21.14 -21.02
C LYS A 109 13.17 20.66 -20.08
N GLY A 110 14.30 21.38 -20.06
CA GLY A 110 15.40 21.12 -19.13
C GLY A 110 16.08 19.77 -19.33
N GLY A 111 16.27 19.33 -20.58
CA GLY A 111 17.03 18.11 -20.90
C GLY A 111 16.26 16.79 -20.79
N LYS A 112 14.94 16.82 -20.56
CA LYS A 112 14.09 15.64 -20.33
C LYS A 112 13.50 15.00 -21.59
N TYR A 113 13.97 15.40 -22.77
CA TYR A 113 13.40 14.94 -24.04
C TYR A 113 13.57 13.42 -24.27
N GLY A 114 14.62 12.83 -23.70
CA GLY A 114 14.88 11.39 -23.76
C GLY A 114 14.17 10.56 -22.69
N THR A 115 13.40 11.17 -21.79
CA THR A 115 12.71 10.42 -20.73
C THR A 115 11.61 9.54 -21.33
N THR A 116 11.63 8.25 -21.00
CA THR A 116 10.65 7.27 -21.45
C THR A 116 9.66 6.95 -20.36
N ILE A 117 8.58 6.23 -20.70
CA ILE A 117 7.64 5.71 -19.71
C ILE A 117 8.35 4.81 -18.69
N ARG A 118 9.31 3.98 -19.12
CA ARG A 118 10.13 3.16 -18.22
C ARG A 118 10.84 4.01 -17.17
N HIS A 119 11.51 5.09 -17.57
CA HIS A 119 12.23 5.99 -16.67
C HIS A 119 11.32 6.53 -15.55
N LEU A 120 10.06 6.87 -15.85
CA LEU A 120 9.08 7.29 -14.85
C LEU A 120 8.72 6.18 -13.86
N LEU A 121 8.53 4.95 -14.35
CA LEU A 121 8.14 3.80 -13.53
C LEU A 121 9.28 3.27 -12.66
N THR A 122 10.54 3.46 -13.08
CA THR A 122 11.73 2.96 -12.38
C THR A 122 12.51 4.02 -11.63
N HIS A 123 12.10 5.29 -11.70
CA HIS A 123 12.81 6.41 -11.09
C HIS A 123 14.28 6.52 -11.54
N THR A 124 14.50 6.50 -12.87
CA THR A 124 15.84 6.59 -13.48
C THR A 124 15.92 7.69 -14.52
#